data_AF-A0A257NT48-F1
#
_entry.id   AF-A0A257NT48-F1
#
_cell.length_a   1.000
_cell.length_b   1.000
_cell.length_c   1.000
_cell.angle_alpha   90.00
_cell.angle_beta   90.00
_cell.angle_gamma   90.00
#
_symmetry.space_group_name_H-M   'P 1'
#
loop_
_entity.id
_entity.type
_entity.pdbx_description
1 polymer ?
#
loop_
_entity_poly.entity_id
_entity_poly.type
_entity_poly.pdbx_seq_one_letter_code
_entity_poly.pdbx_strand_id
1 'polypeptide(L)'
;MHGGGNLDTVGGRLLIDLKQNGWLAVFIDSCPLRNSPGNHLANVTVKLSNGLSAVQNTKLDRIVSNVPAKVGKELWSIMLFDAWQNLTPGGDIWFVSINGLRDYFKRTFKEQFGNYDKIKQGQDYTVHRAVKE
;
A
#
# COMPACT_ATOMS: atom_id res chain seq x y z
N MET A 1 4.43 2.25 -43.14
CA MET A 1 5.52 2.95 -42.43
C MET A 1 4.91 3.48 -41.14
N HIS A 2 4.67 2.62 -40.14
CA HIS A 2 5.50 2.41 -38.94
C HIS A 2 5.97 3.70 -38.28
N GLY A 3 5.52 3.94 -37.04
CA GLY A 3 6.18 4.87 -36.13
C GLY A 3 5.32 5.65 -35.13
N GLY A 4 4.18 5.11 -34.64
CA GLY A 4 3.49 5.70 -33.48
C GLY A 4 4.06 5.13 -32.20
N GLY A 5 4.93 5.89 -31.51
CA GLY A 5 5.38 5.55 -30.17
C GLY A 5 4.24 5.68 -29.17
N ASN A 6 4.07 4.70 -28.29
CA ASN A 6 3.35 4.89 -27.05
C ASN A 6 4.14 4.25 -25.91
N LEU A 7 4.55 5.09 -24.97
CA LEU A 7 5.16 4.70 -23.72
C LEU A 7 4.06 4.10 -22.84
N ASP A 8 3.91 2.78 -22.87
CA ASP A 8 3.02 2.05 -21.97
C ASP A 8 3.68 1.90 -20.58
N THR A 9 3.79 3.00 -19.83
CA THR A 9 4.04 2.96 -18.39
C THR A 9 2.71 2.71 -17.67
N VAL A 10 2.28 1.44 -17.66
CA VAL A 10 1.11 1.01 -16.87
C VAL A 10 1.56 0.86 -15.41
N GLY A 11 1.45 1.95 -14.67
CA GLY A 11 1.80 1.96 -13.27
C GLY A 11 0.83 1.17 -12.39
N GLY A 12 1.30 0.11 -11.73
CA GLY A 12 0.51 -0.75 -10.88
C GLY A 12 0.23 -0.10 -9.51
N ARG A 13 -1.03 0.01 -9.10
CA ARG A 13 -1.41 0.58 -7.79
C ARG A 13 -1.99 -0.49 -6.90
N LEU A 14 -1.49 -0.66 -5.67
CA LEU A 14 -1.85 -1.69 -4.71
C LEU A 14 -2.63 -1.14 -3.51
N LEU A 15 -3.63 -1.87 -3.02
CA LEU A 15 -4.38 -1.68 -1.79
C LEU A 15 -4.27 -2.96 -0.96
N ILE A 16 -4.15 -2.80 0.35
CA ILE A 16 -3.82 -3.85 1.29
C ILE A 16 -4.80 -3.77 2.45
N ASP A 17 -5.63 -4.80 2.62
CA ASP A 17 -6.45 -4.95 3.82
C ASP A 17 -5.80 -5.99 4.73
N LEU A 18 -5.27 -5.53 5.86
CA LEU A 18 -4.67 -6.36 6.88
C LEU A 18 -5.71 -6.67 7.96
N LYS A 19 -6.30 -7.86 7.91
CA LYS A 19 -7.18 -8.33 8.99
C LYS A 19 -6.33 -8.90 10.13
N GLN A 20 -6.80 -8.70 11.37
CA GLN A 20 -6.12 -9.08 12.62
C GLN A 20 -5.78 -10.58 12.76
N ASN A 21 -6.22 -11.44 11.82
CA ASN A 21 -6.04 -12.90 11.83
C ASN A 21 -5.09 -13.43 10.74
N GLY A 22 -4.13 -12.62 10.25
CA GLY A 22 -2.99 -13.13 9.47
C GLY A 22 -3.22 -13.36 7.97
N TRP A 23 -4.20 -12.70 7.34
CA TRP A 23 -4.42 -12.80 5.90
C TRP A 23 -4.24 -11.43 5.24
N LEU A 24 -3.27 -11.32 4.33
CA LEU A 24 -3.12 -10.14 3.48
C LEU A 24 -3.94 -10.32 2.19
N ALA A 25 -4.92 -9.45 1.98
CA ALA A 25 -5.51 -9.26 0.66
C ALA A 25 -4.79 -8.09 -0.03
N VAL A 26 -4.10 -8.42 -1.12
CA VAL A 26 -3.35 -7.50 -2.00
C VAL A 26 -4.25 -7.22 -3.20
N PHE A 27 -4.70 -5.98 -3.35
CA PHE A 27 -5.64 -5.50 -4.36
C PHE A 27 -4.97 -4.50 -5.29
N ILE A 28 -4.78 -4.81 -6.56
CA ILE A 28 -4.33 -3.77 -7.49
C ILE A 28 -5.59 -2.98 -7.97
N ASP A 29 -5.65 -1.64 -7.76
CA ASP A 29 -6.76 -0.62 -7.87
C ASP A 29 -8.05 -1.07 -8.62
N SER A 30 -9.32 -0.85 -8.21
CA SER A 30 -9.98 0.08 -7.30
C SER A 30 -11.25 -0.58 -6.72
N CYS A 31 -11.30 -0.81 -5.39
CA CYS A 31 -12.39 -1.10 -4.42
C CYS A 31 -13.78 -1.70 -4.87
N PRO A 32 -14.51 -2.53 -4.07
CA PRO A 32 -14.20 -3.28 -2.83
C PRO A 32 -14.42 -4.82 -2.95
N LEU A 33 -13.74 -5.62 -2.11
CA LEU A 33 -14.00 -7.06 -1.98
C LEU A 33 -15.34 -7.33 -1.28
N ARG A 34 -16.33 -7.80 -2.04
CA ARG A 34 -17.08 -9.04 -1.72
C ARG A 34 -17.82 -9.54 -2.94
N ASN A 35 -17.57 -10.81 -3.30
CA ASN A 35 -18.40 -11.71 -4.10
C ASN A 35 -19.80 -11.19 -4.47
N SER A 36 -19.90 -10.44 -5.57
CA SER A 36 -21.18 -10.11 -6.18
C SER A 36 -21.10 -10.48 -7.66
N PRO A 37 -22.03 -11.26 -8.22
CA PRO A 37 -22.03 -11.67 -9.63
C PRO A 37 -22.19 -10.52 -10.65
N GLY A 38 -21.99 -9.26 -10.25
CA GLY A 38 -22.20 -8.07 -11.08
C GLY A 38 -21.06 -7.04 -11.03
N ASN A 39 -19.90 -7.34 -10.44
CA ASN A 39 -18.78 -6.39 -10.45
C ASN A 39 -17.94 -6.56 -11.72
N HIS A 40 -18.19 -5.71 -12.73
CA HIS A 40 -17.56 -5.78 -14.06
C HIS A 40 -16.13 -5.19 -14.07
N LEU A 41 -15.28 -5.58 -13.12
CA LEU A 41 -13.88 -5.14 -13.07
C LEU A 41 -12.98 -6.19 -13.72
N ALA A 42 -12.61 -5.99 -14.98
CA ALA A 42 -11.75 -6.91 -15.75
C ALA A 42 -10.25 -6.77 -15.44
N ASN A 43 -9.83 -5.69 -14.78
CA ASN A 43 -8.41 -5.31 -14.62
C ASN A 43 -7.90 -5.46 -13.18
N VAL A 44 -8.51 -6.34 -12.38
CA VAL A 44 -8.15 -6.54 -10.97
C VAL A 44 -7.53 -7.92 -10.80
N THR A 45 -6.36 -7.95 -10.16
CA THR A 45 -5.76 -9.20 -9.69
C THR A 45 -5.84 -9.25 -8.17
N VAL A 46 -6.41 -10.34 -7.65
CA VAL A 46 -6.48 -10.65 -6.23
C VAL A 46 -5.54 -11.80 -5.95
N LYS A 47 -4.58 -11.60 -5.04
CA LYS A 47 -3.64 -12.65 -4.63
C LYS A 47 -3.78 -12.91 -3.13
N LEU A 48 -3.82 -14.18 -2.77
CA LEU A 48 -3.57 -14.61 -1.39
C LEU A 48 -2.09 -14.41 -1.10
N SER A 49 -1.78 -13.65 -0.05
CA SER A 49 -0.40 -13.29 0.28
C SER A 49 -0.17 -13.26 1.79
N ASN A 50 1.08 -13.45 2.19
CA ASN A 50 1.54 -13.16 3.55
C ASN A 50 2.46 -11.94 3.48
N GLY A 51 2.01 -10.79 3.98
CA GLY A 51 2.70 -9.54 3.67
C GLY A 51 2.79 -9.34 2.15
N LEU A 52 3.81 -8.65 1.66
CA LEU A 52 3.96 -8.38 0.22
C LEU A 52 4.50 -9.56 -0.59
N SER A 53 4.52 -10.79 -0.05
CA SER A 53 5.16 -11.95 -0.68
C SER A 53 4.68 -12.25 -2.11
N ALA A 54 3.38 -12.14 -2.38
CA ALA A 54 2.80 -12.43 -3.70
C ALA A 54 3.05 -11.35 -4.77
N VAL A 55 3.64 -10.22 -4.38
CA VAL A 55 3.99 -9.09 -5.25
C VAL A 55 5.46 -8.68 -5.10
N GLN A 56 6.28 -9.53 -4.48
CA GLN A 56 7.73 -9.34 -4.47
C GLN A 56 8.25 -9.22 -5.90
N ASN A 57 9.16 -8.28 -6.12
CA ASN A 57 9.74 -7.94 -7.42
C ASN A 57 8.74 -7.32 -8.41
N THR A 58 7.53 -6.98 -7.97
CA THR A 58 6.60 -6.18 -8.78
C THR A 58 6.85 -4.70 -8.48
N LYS A 59 7.01 -3.90 -9.53
CA LYS A 59 7.11 -2.45 -9.40
C LYS A 59 5.72 -1.86 -9.28
N LEU A 60 5.49 -1.15 -8.17
CA LEU A 60 4.22 -0.55 -7.80
C LEU A 60 4.39 0.96 -7.69
N ASP A 61 3.42 1.72 -8.17
CA ASP A 61 3.41 3.19 -8.12
C ASP A 61 2.61 3.70 -6.93
N ARG A 62 1.78 2.84 -6.34
CA ARG A 62 1.04 3.16 -5.13
C ARG A 62 0.87 1.94 -4.25
N ILE A 63 0.95 2.12 -2.94
CA ILE A 63 0.57 1.13 -1.94
C ILE A 63 -0.36 1.79 -0.93
N VAL A 64 -1.59 1.30 -0.79
CA VAL A 64 -2.57 1.76 0.18
C VAL A 64 -2.76 0.65 1.21
N SER A 65 -2.75 0.91 2.51
CA SER A 65 -2.96 -0.14 3.52
C SER A 65 -3.77 0.34 4.72
N ASN A 66 -4.77 -0.43 5.10
CA ASN A 66 -5.34 -0.35 6.44
C ASN A 66 -4.49 -1.21 7.38
N VAL A 67 -3.90 -0.63 8.43
CA VAL A 67 -2.85 -1.29 9.22
C VAL A 67 -3.35 -1.78 10.59
N PRO A 68 -3.16 -3.06 10.98
CA PRO A 68 -3.62 -3.65 12.24
C PRO A 68 -3.01 -3.02 13.47
N ALA A 69 -3.83 -2.52 14.38
CA ALA A 69 -3.38 -1.82 15.59
C ALA A 69 -2.48 -2.65 16.54
N LYS A 70 -2.54 -3.99 16.48
CA LYS A 70 -1.93 -4.92 17.45
C LYS A 70 -0.86 -5.81 16.83
N VAL A 71 0.06 -5.22 16.07
CA VAL A 71 1.28 -5.92 15.63
C VAL A 71 2.51 -5.26 16.23
N GLY A 72 3.56 -6.05 16.47
CA GLY A 72 4.83 -5.56 17.02
C GLY A 72 5.51 -4.55 16.10
N LYS A 73 6.29 -3.63 16.69
CA LYS A 73 7.05 -2.60 15.95
C LYS A 73 8.01 -3.19 14.90
N GLU A 74 8.54 -4.37 15.16
CA GLU A 74 9.43 -5.07 14.24
C GLU A 74 8.71 -5.46 12.94
N LEU A 75 7.50 -6.02 13.06
CA LEU A 75 6.70 -6.37 11.88
C LEU A 75 6.39 -5.12 11.05
N TRP A 76 6.14 -3.98 11.70
CA TRP A 76 5.93 -2.73 10.98
C TRP A 76 7.13 -2.27 10.18
N SER A 77 8.32 -2.32 10.78
CA SER A 77 9.55 -1.96 10.09
C SER A 77 9.79 -2.85 8.86
N ILE A 78 9.55 -4.17 8.98
CA ILE A 78 9.66 -5.12 7.86
C ILE A 78 8.65 -4.79 6.77
N MET A 79 7.37 -4.58 7.12
CA MET A 79 6.33 -4.28 6.14
C MET A 79 6.57 -2.97 5.38
N LEU A 80 7.09 -1.95 6.05
CA LEU A 80 7.42 -0.68 5.41
C LEU A 80 8.65 -0.79 4.52
N PHE A 81 9.64 -1.57 4.94
CA PHE A 81 10.79 -1.87 4.10
C PHE A 81 10.39 -2.62 2.82
N ASP A 82 9.58 -3.68 2.94
CA ASP A 82 9.08 -4.42 1.78
C ASP A 82 8.24 -3.54 0.86
N ALA A 83 7.43 -2.63 1.42
CA ALA A 83 6.66 -1.67 0.63
C ALA A 83 7.58 -0.72 -0.13
N TRP A 84 8.58 -0.16 0.55
CA TRP A 84 9.57 0.73 -0.07
C TRP A 84 10.35 0.03 -1.20
N GLN A 85 10.74 -1.24 -1.03
CA GLN A 85 11.45 -2.01 -2.06
C GLN A 85 10.63 -2.21 -3.34
N ASN A 86 9.33 -2.48 -3.19
CA ASN A 86 8.43 -2.72 -4.31
C ASN A 86 7.93 -1.42 -4.98
N LEU A 87 8.05 -0.26 -4.32
CA LEU A 87 7.71 1.02 -4.93
C LEU A 87 8.69 1.44 -6.04
N THR A 88 8.14 2.00 -7.12
CA THR A 88 8.88 2.77 -8.14
C THR A 88 9.33 4.12 -7.56
N PRO A 89 10.42 4.72 -8.07
CA PRO A 89 10.71 6.14 -7.82
C PRO A 89 9.52 7.00 -8.26
N GLY A 90 9.11 7.94 -7.42
CA GLY A 90 7.87 8.72 -7.55
C GLY A 90 6.61 8.03 -7.03
N GLY A 91 6.67 6.74 -6.69
CA GLY A 91 5.55 5.99 -6.14
C GLY A 91 5.26 6.36 -4.68
N ASP A 92 4.01 6.22 -4.26
CA ASP A 92 3.57 6.65 -2.92
C ASP A 92 2.89 5.57 -2.07
N ILE A 93 3.10 5.65 -0.77
CA ILE A 93 2.49 4.79 0.23
C ILE A 93 1.45 5.57 1.03
N TRP A 94 0.32 4.92 1.34
CA TRP A 94 -0.85 5.50 2.01
C TRP A 94 -1.34 4.56 3.10
N PHE A 95 -1.06 4.87 4.36
CA PHE A 95 -1.43 4.00 5.49
C PHE A 95 -2.53 4.63 6.34
N VAL A 96 -3.49 3.81 6.77
CA VAL A 96 -4.53 4.20 7.73
C VAL A 96 -4.31 3.45 9.02
N SER A 97 -3.95 4.17 10.10
CA SER A 97 -3.74 3.58 11.42
C SER A 97 -4.66 4.18 12.47
N ILE A 98 -4.77 3.52 13.61
CA ILE A 98 -5.35 4.15 14.81
C ILE A 98 -4.48 5.34 15.26
N ASN A 99 -5.08 6.32 15.92
CA ASN A 99 -4.38 7.53 16.36
C ASN A 99 -3.17 7.27 17.27
N GLY A 100 -3.21 6.21 18.08
CA GLY A 100 -2.10 5.82 18.98
C GLY A 100 -0.80 5.44 18.26
N LEU A 101 -0.86 5.09 16.97
CA LEU A 101 0.33 4.73 16.17
C LEU A 101 0.86 5.90 15.33
N ARG A 102 0.23 7.07 15.41
CA ARG A 102 0.56 8.21 14.55
C ARG A 102 2.02 8.62 14.62
N ASP A 103 2.53 8.81 15.84
CA ASP A 103 3.88 9.34 16.04
C ASP A 103 4.94 8.28 15.68
N TYR A 104 4.59 6.99 15.80
CA TYR A 104 5.41 5.89 15.29
C TYR A 104 5.53 5.97 13.77
N PHE A 105 4.42 5.98 13.02
CA PHE A 105 4.48 6.06 11.55
C PHE A 105 5.12 7.34 11.04
N LYS A 106 4.87 8.48 11.69
CA LYS A 106 5.54 9.75 11.38
C LYS A 106 7.06 9.61 11.46
N ARG A 107 7.59 8.98 12.52
CA ARG A 107 9.03 8.78 12.67
C ARG A 107 9.56 7.80 11.65
N THR A 108 8.93 6.63 11.52
CA THR A 108 9.40 5.57 10.60
C THR A 108 9.37 6.02 9.14
N PHE A 109 8.36 6.77 8.72
CA PHE A 109 8.29 7.29 7.34
C PHE A 109 9.41 8.29 7.08
N LYS A 110 9.69 9.20 8.02
CA LYS A 110 10.83 10.11 7.90
C LYS A 110 12.17 9.39 7.87
N GLU A 111 12.33 8.33 8.66
CA GLU A 111 13.56 7.53 8.69
C GLU A 111 13.76 6.72 7.40
N GLN A 112 12.71 6.14 6.84
CA GLN A 112 12.83 5.24 5.67
C GLN A 112 12.63 5.95 4.32
N PHE A 113 11.70 6.88 4.22
CA PHE A 113 11.36 7.60 2.99
C PHE A 113 11.97 9.01 2.94
N GLY A 114 12.46 9.53 4.07
CA GLY A 114 12.93 10.93 4.16
C GLY A 114 11.80 11.96 4.27
N ASN A 115 10.55 11.58 3.96
CA ASN A 115 9.39 12.45 3.96
C ASN A 115 8.18 11.82 4.68
N TYR A 116 7.23 12.66 5.04
CA TYR A 116 5.99 12.25 5.70
C TYR A 116 4.92 13.34 5.59
N ASP A 117 3.75 12.96 5.09
CA ASP A 117 2.56 13.79 5.07
C ASP A 117 1.47 13.20 5.98
N LYS A 118 0.91 14.05 6.85
CA LYS A 118 -0.32 13.71 7.59
C LYS A 118 -1.51 14.20 6.78
N ILE A 119 -2.12 13.30 6.01
CA ILE A 119 -3.20 13.68 5.08
C ILE A 119 -4.51 13.99 5.81
N LYS A 120 -4.89 13.16 6.79
CA LYS A 120 -6.12 13.36 7.56
C LYS A 120 -5.98 12.75 8.94
N GLN A 121 -6.64 13.34 9.91
CA GLN A 121 -6.80 12.78 11.26
C GLN A 121 -8.29 12.87 11.63
N GLY A 122 -8.91 11.73 11.86
CA GLY A 122 -10.27 11.60 12.38
C GLY A 122 -10.27 11.37 13.89
N GLN A 123 -11.44 11.00 14.42
CA GLN A 123 -11.62 10.72 15.85
C GLN A 123 -10.74 9.56 16.34
N ASP A 124 -10.70 8.47 15.56
CA ASP A 124 -10.01 7.24 15.97
C ASP A 124 -8.81 6.86 15.07
N TYR A 125 -8.67 7.49 13.90
CA TYR A 125 -7.70 7.10 12.89
C TYR A 125 -6.92 8.27 12.29
N THR A 126 -5.72 7.97 11.77
CA THR A 126 -4.89 8.89 11.01
C THR A 126 -4.53 8.26 9.65
N VAL A 127 -4.53 9.08 8.60
CA VAL A 127 -4.06 8.74 7.26
C VAL A 127 -2.68 9.34 7.07
N HIS A 128 -1.72 8.48 6.77
CA HIS A 128 -0.30 8.76 6.57
C HIS A 128 0.06 8.59 5.12
N ARG A 129 0.93 9.44 4.59
CA ARG A 129 1.51 9.30 3.25
C ARG A 129 3.01 9.54 3.26
N ALA A 130 3.73 8.81 2.41
CA ALA A 130 5.10 9.12 2.02
C ALA A 130 5.31 8.77 0.53
N VAL A 131 6.33 9.36 -0.08
CA VAL A 131 6.71 9.16 -1.48
C VAL A 131 8.12 8.58 -1.53
N LYS A 132 8.38 7.62 -2.40
CA LYS A 132 9.74 7.16 -2.67
C LYS A 132 10.37 8.09 -3.70
N GLU A 133 11.43 8.78 -3.33
CA GLU A 133 12.23 9.61 -4.25
C GLU A 133 13.10 8.75 -5.18
#